data_AF-A0A1A8CTG1-F1
#
_entry.id   AF-A0A1A8CTG1-F1
#
_cell.length_a   1.000
_cell.length_b   1.000
_cell.length_c   1.000
_cell.angle_alpha   90.00
_cell.angle_beta   90.00
_cell.angle_gamma   90.00
#
_symmetry.space_group_name_H-M   'P 1'
#
loop_
_entity.id
_entity.type
_entity.pdbx_description
1 polymer ?
#
loop_
_entity_poly.entity_id
_entity_poly.type
_entity_poly.pdbx_seq_one_letter_code
_entity_poly.pdbx_strand_id
1 'polypeptide(L)'
;MVGTYEELQAYLKDYVRELSISDERRNAQTHPPKVDSAEVQELQRLRDRVALLLEHQPFQELEVIATLGVGGFGRVELVKLKDEDTTFALKCIKKKHIVDTRQQEHVYSEKNILQQTNSTFII
;
A
#
# COMPACT_ATOMS: atom_id res chain seq x y z
N MET A 1 0.92 35.78 -22.55
CA MET A 1 -0.42 35.56 -23.13
C MET A 1 -0.20 34.64 -24.32
N VAL A 2 -0.71 33.42 -24.24
CA VAL A 2 -0.49 32.40 -25.28
C VAL A 2 -1.54 32.66 -26.36
N GLY A 3 -1.13 33.21 -27.49
CA GLY A 3 -2.03 33.83 -28.48
C GLY A 3 -2.55 32.86 -29.53
N THR A 4 -1.89 31.72 -29.72
CA THR A 4 -2.28 30.70 -30.71
C THR A 4 -2.44 29.31 -30.08
N TYR A 5 -3.18 28.43 -30.75
CA TYR A 5 -3.37 27.04 -30.31
C TYR A 5 -2.05 26.26 -30.25
N GLU A 6 -1.14 26.52 -31.19
CA GLU A 6 0.18 25.88 -31.23
C GLU A 6 1.04 26.29 -30.05
N GLU A 7 1.04 27.58 -29.69
CA GLU A 7 1.74 28.08 -28.51
C GLU A 7 1.16 27.47 -27.21
N LEU A 8 -0.17 27.29 -27.13
CA LEU A 8 -0.81 26.64 -25.99
C LEU A 8 -0.41 25.17 -25.87
N GLN A 9 -0.32 24.48 -27.01
CA GLN A 9 0.09 23.07 -27.04
C GLN A 9 1.56 22.90 -26.64
N ALA A 10 2.44 23.83 -27.04
CA ALA A 10 3.84 23.85 -26.61
C ALA A 10 3.95 24.11 -25.09
N TYR A 11 3.24 25.12 -24.59
CA TYR A 11 3.21 25.46 -23.17
C TYR A 11 2.74 24.28 -22.31
N LEU A 12 1.65 23.60 -22.69
CA LEU A 12 1.14 22.46 -21.95
C LEU A 12 2.11 21.27 -21.97
N LYS A 13 2.81 21.03 -23.08
CA LYS A 13 3.84 19.98 -23.16
C LYS A 13 5.00 20.26 -22.22
N ASP A 14 5.48 21.49 -22.15
CA ASP A 14 6.57 21.87 -21.26
C ASP A 14 6.13 21.83 -19.79
N TYR A 15 4.91 22.30 -19.49
CA TYR A 15 4.34 22.22 -18.14
C TYR A 15 4.20 20.76 -17.64
N VAL A 16 3.69 19.87 -18.48
CA VAL A 16 3.60 18.44 -18.15
C VAL A 16 4.99 17.84 -17.96
N ARG A 17 5.97 18.20 -18.79
CA ARG A 17 7.36 17.75 -18.64
C ARG A 17 7.95 18.19 -17.30
N GLU A 18 7.74 19.45 -16.90
CA GLU A 18 8.21 19.97 -15.61
C GLU A 18 7.57 19.26 -14.41
N LEU A 19 6.28 18.95 -14.49
CA LEU A 19 5.59 18.14 -13.48
C LEU A 19 6.19 16.74 -13.37
N SER A 20 6.43 16.06 -14.49
CA SER A 20 7.07 14.73 -14.48
C SER A 20 8.49 14.76 -13.89
N ILE A 21 9.30 15.75 -14.24
CA ILE A 21 10.65 15.93 -13.67
C ILE A 21 10.58 16.19 -12.15
N SER A 22 9.58 16.96 -11.71
CA SER A 22 9.36 17.24 -10.30
C SER A 22 8.92 15.99 -9.54
N ASP A 23 8.08 15.13 -10.13
CA ASP A 23 7.69 13.82 -9.60
C ASP A 23 8.90 12.89 -9.47
N GLU A 24 9.74 12.83 -10.51
CA GLU A 24 10.98 12.06 -10.49
C GLU A 24 11.93 12.55 -9.39
N ARG A 25 12.12 13.86 -9.23
CA ARG A 25 12.97 14.42 -8.16
C ARG A 25 12.44 14.12 -6.77
N ARG A 26 11.12 14.18 -6.58
CA ARG A 26 10.47 13.82 -5.31
C ARG A 26 10.64 12.33 -4.98
N ASN A 27 10.59 11.46 -6.00
CA ASN A 27 10.76 10.01 -5.83
C ASN A 27 12.24 9.57 -5.77
N ALA A 28 13.16 10.33 -6.38
CA ALA A 28 14.59 10.02 -6.43
C ALA A 28 15.31 10.24 -5.09
N GLN A 29 14.78 11.09 -4.20
CA GLN A 29 15.31 11.27 -2.84
C GLN A 29 14.70 10.27 -1.85
N THR A 30 14.63 8.99 -2.23
CA THR A 30 14.46 7.95 -1.23
C THR A 30 15.83 7.67 -0.63
N HIS A 31 16.27 8.50 0.33
CA HIS A 31 17.30 8.02 1.24
C HIS A 31 16.65 6.88 2.02
N PRO A 32 17.10 5.62 1.88
CA PRO A 32 16.58 4.58 2.72
C PRO A 32 16.88 5.03 4.15
N PRO A 33 15.87 5.12 5.03
CA PRO A 33 16.13 5.24 6.44
C PRO A 33 17.10 4.13 6.81
N LYS A 34 18.07 4.42 7.69
CA LYS A 34 18.92 3.40 8.30
C LYS A 34 18.03 2.58 9.24
N VAL A 35 17.13 1.79 8.68
CA VAL A 35 16.40 0.75 9.40
C VAL A 35 17.44 -0.27 9.81
N ASP A 36 17.41 -0.68 11.08
CA ASP A 36 18.43 -1.56 11.62
C ASP A 36 18.40 -2.89 10.85
N SER A 37 19.57 -3.46 10.54
CA SER A 37 19.64 -4.60 9.61
C SER A 37 18.87 -5.83 10.14
N ALA A 38 18.69 -5.90 11.45
CA ALA A 38 17.92 -6.93 12.13
C ALA A 38 16.41 -6.82 11.86
N GLU A 39 15.83 -5.61 11.90
CA GLU A 39 14.40 -5.39 11.66
C GLU A 39 14.03 -5.72 10.21
N VAL A 40 14.90 -5.36 9.26
CA VAL A 40 14.71 -5.71 7.83
C VAL A 40 14.75 -7.22 7.63
N GLN A 41 15.67 -7.92 8.30
CA GLN A 41 15.75 -9.37 8.25
C GLN A 41 14.53 -10.05 8.86
N GLU A 42 14.03 -9.54 9.99
CA GLU A 42 12.81 -10.06 10.63
C GLU A 42 11.57 -9.86 9.74
N LEU A 43 11.39 -8.66 9.17
CA LEU A 43 10.31 -8.37 8.23
C LEU A 43 10.36 -9.27 7.00
N GLN A 44 11.56 -9.51 6.45
CA GLN A 44 11.72 -10.40 5.32
C GLN A 44 11.35 -11.84 5.68
N ARG A 45 11.82 -12.36 6.81
CA ARG A 45 11.45 -13.68 7.32
C ARG A 45 9.94 -13.83 7.51
N LEU A 46 9.29 -12.81 8.07
CA LEU A 46 7.84 -12.82 8.29
C LEU A 46 7.08 -12.79 6.98
N ARG A 47 7.52 -11.99 5.99
CA ARG A 47 6.95 -12.02 4.63
C ARG A 47 7.06 -13.40 4.00
N ASP A 48 8.21 -14.07 4.13
CA ASP A 48 8.41 -15.41 3.59
C ASP A 48 7.51 -16.43 4.29
N ARG A 49 7.34 -16.35 5.63
CA ARG A 49 6.38 -17.20 6.36
C ARG A 49 4.94 -16.95 5.94
N VAL A 50 4.54 -15.70 5.76
CA VAL A 50 3.19 -15.34 5.29
C VAL A 50 2.94 -15.86 3.87
N ALA A 51 3.97 -15.87 3.01
CA ALA A 51 3.87 -16.43 1.66
C ALA A 51 3.68 -17.95 1.65
N LEU A 52 4.08 -18.66 2.72
CA LEU A 52 3.89 -20.10 2.88
C LEU A 52 2.51 -20.48 3.44
N LEU A 53 1.68 -19.50 3.80
CA LEU A 53 0.33 -19.77 4.29
C LEU A 53 -0.47 -20.54 3.24
N LEU A 54 -1.22 -21.55 3.69
CA LEU A 54 -2.02 -22.39 2.81
C LEU A 54 -2.96 -21.53 1.97
N GLU A 55 -2.80 -21.58 0.64
CA GLU A 55 -3.59 -20.78 -0.30
C GLU A 55 -5.11 -20.94 -0.08
N HIS A 56 -5.52 -22.11 0.41
CA HIS A 56 -6.94 -22.46 0.56
C HIS A 56 -7.50 -22.05 1.92
N GLN A 57 -6.67 -21.83 2.95
CA GLN A 57 -7.10 -21.35 4.28
C GLN A 57 -6.05 -20.42 4.92
N PRO A 58 -5.70 -19.30 4.28
CA PRO A 58 -4.58 -18.45 4.70
C PRO A 58 -4.80 -17.77 6.05
N PHE A 59 -6.05 -17.67 6.50
CA PHE A 59 -6.40 -17.03 7.76
C PHE A 59 -6.36 -17.96 8.98
N GLN A 60 -6.21 -19.27 8.80
CA GLN A 60 -6.23 -20.23 9.93
C GLN A 60 -4.99 -20.14 10.82
N GLU A 61 -3.86 -19.72 10.25
CA GLU A 61 -2.61 -19.52 10.97
C GLU A 61 -2.55 -18.16 11.68
N LEU A 62 -3.60 -17.34 11.55
CA LEU A 62 -3.69 -16.03 12.19
C LEU A 62 -4.56 -16.10 13.44
N GLU A 63 -4.02 -15.64 14.56
CA GLU A 63 -4.75 -15.43 15.80
C GLU A 63 -5.21 -13.97 15.88
N VAL A 64 -6.52 -13.75 16.05
CA VAL A 64 -7.10 -12.42 16.26
C VAL A 64 -6.96 -12.03 17.73
N ILE A 65 -6.31 -10.90 17.98
CA ILE A 65 -6.08 -10.36 19.32
C ILE A 65 -7.14 -9.32 19.67
N ALA A 66 -7.34 -8.33 18.80
CA ALA A 66 -8.22 -7.20 19.07
C ALA A 66 -8.72 -6.52 17.79
N THR A 67 -9.72 -5.63 17.91
CA THR A 67 -10.10 -4.72 16.83
C THR A 67 -9.33 -3.42 16.97
N LEU A 68 -8.58 -3.03 15.92
CA LEU A 68 -7.88 -1.74 15.87
C LEU A 68 -8.79 -0.62 15.39
N GLY A 69 -9.73 -0.91 14.50
CA GLY A 69 -10.65 0.10 13.97
C GLY A 69 -11.79 -0.48 13.16
N VAL A 70 -12.83 0.34 12.97
CA VAL A 70 -14.00 0.03 12.13
C VAL A 70 -14.26 1.24 11.24
N GLY A 71 -14.53 1.00 9.96
CA GLY A 71 -14.81 2.04 8.97
C GLY A 71 -15.88 1.61 7.97
N GLY A 72 -16.20 2.49 7.01
CA GLY A 72 -17.27 2.24 6.04
C GLY A 72 -17.10 0.96 5.23
N PHE A 73 -15.85 0.61 4.88
CA PHE A 73 -15.55 -0.54 4.03
C PHE A 73 -15.31 -1.85 4.79
N GLY A 74 -15.27 -1.81 6.13
CA GLY A 74 -15.00 -2.99 6.95
C GLY A 74 -14.33 -2.70 8.28
N ARG A 75 -13.40 -3.56 8.68
CA ARG A 75 -12.71 -3.46 9.98
C ARG A 75 -11.24 -3.82 9.88
N VAL A 76 -10.47 -3.36 10.85
CA VAL A 76 -9.05 -3.67 11.00
C VAL A 76 -8.87 -4.46 12.29
N GLU A 77 -8.25 -5.62 12.18
CA GLU A 77 -7.93 -6.52 13.29
C GLU A 77 -6.44 -6.48 13.60
N LEU A 78 -6.09 -6.48 14.88
CA LEU A 78 -4.75 -6.84 15.32
C LEU A 78 -4.66 -8.37 15.32
N VAL A 79 -3.75 -8.90 14.52
CA VAL A 79 -3.53 -10.35 14.39
C VAL A 79 -2.06 -10.69 14.60
N LYS A 80 -1.76 -11.94 14.91
CA LYS A 80 -0.39 -12.48 14.86
C LYS A 80 -0.39 -13.84 14.18
N LEU A 81 0.74 -14.26 13.63
CA LEU A 81 0.89 -15.67 13.25
C LEU A 81 0.94 -16.53 14.53
N LYS A 82 0.42 -17.75 14.45
CA LYS A 82 0.70 -18.77 15.45
C LYS A 82 2.21 -18.95 15.56
N ASP A 83 2.70 -19.01 16.79
CA ASP A 83 4.12 -19.20 17.12
C ASP A 83 5.05 -18.04 16.71
N GLU A 84 4.52 -16.84 16.44
CA GLU A 84 5.31 -15.60 16.31
C GLU A 84 4.75 -14.52 17.24
N ASP A 85 5.62 -13.69 17.78
CA ASP A 85 5.23 -12.55 18.63
C ASP A 85 4.93 -11.29 17.82
N THR A 86 5.32 -11.26 16.54
CA THR A 86 5.12 -10.10 15.68
C THR A 86 3.65 -10.00 15.24
N THR A 87 3.05 -8.85 15.54
CA THR A 87 1.65 -8.57 15.22
C THR A 87 1.50 -7.75 13.94
N PHE A 88 0.38 -7.94 13.24
CA PHE A 88 0.00 -7.23 12.02
C PHE A 88 -1.39 -6.62 12.13
N ALA A 89 -1.66 -5.61 11.31
CA ALA A 89 -3.01 -5.09 11.10
C ALA A 89 -3.65 -5.77 9.87
N LEU A 90 -4.71 -6.56 10.08
CA LEU A 90 -5.47 -7.21 9.03
C LEU A 90 -6.71 -6.38 8.67
N LYS A 91 -6.69 -5.76 7.48
CA LYS A 91 -7.85 -5.04 6.94
C LYS A 91 -8.84 -6.01 6.30
N CYS A 92 -9.99 -6.19 6.94
CA CYS A 92 -11.08 -7.06 6.50
C CYS A 92 -12.13 -6.25 5.72
N ILE A 93 -12.25 -6.49 4.41
CA ILE A 93 -13.13 -5.76 3.50
C ILE A 93 -14.32 -6.64 3.06
N LYS A 94 -15.55 -6.11 3.16
CA LYS A 94 -16.78 -6.83 2.78
C LYS A 94 -16.99 -6.80 1.25
N LYS A 95 -16.66 -7.89 0.55
CA LYS A 95 -16.78 -7.99 -0.93
C LYS A 95 -18.15 -7.57 -1.47
N LYS A 96 -19.26 -8.02 -0.84
CA LYS A 96 -20.61 -7.63 -1.24
C LYS A 96 -20.79 -6.11 -1.24
N HIS A 97 -20.34 -5.44 -0.18
CA HIS A 97 -20.43 -3.98 -0.06
C HIS A 97 -19.62 -3.27 -1.15
N ILE A 98 -18.42 -3.77 -1.48
CA ILE A 98 -17.59 -3.22 -2.56
C ILE A 98 -18.29 -3.35 -3.92
N VAL A 99 -18.93 -4.48 -4.19
CA VAL A 99 -19.70 -4.68 -5.43
C VAL A 99 -20.92 -3.75 -5.48
N ASP A 100 -21.70 -3.71 -4.39
CA ASP A 100 -22.92 -2.90 -4.29
C ASP A 100 -22.60 -1.39 -4.46
N THR A 101 -21.44 -0.93 -3.96
CA THR A 101 -20.99 0.47 -4.06
C THR A 101 -20.12 0.78 -5.29
N ARG A 102 -19.83 -0.22 -6.13
CA ARG A 102 -18.96 -0.11 -7.32
C ARG A 102 -17.55 0.42 -7.03
N GLN A 103 -16.94 -0.03 -5.93
CA GLN A 103 -15.63 0.44 -5.44
C GLN A 103 -14.47 -0.52 -5.76
N GLN A 104 -14.65 -1.45 -6.69
CA GLN A 104 -13.66 -2.49 -7.00
C GLN A 104 -12.33 -1.87 -7.45
N GLU A 105 -12.37 -0.93 -8.39
CA GLU A 105 -11.16 -0.28 -8.92
C GLU A 105 -10.39 0.47 -7.83
N HIS A 106 -11.07 1.15 -6.92
CA HIS A 106 -10.42 1.82 -5.80
C HIS A 106 -9.77 0.82 -4.83
N VAL A 107 -10.41 -0.33 -4.55
CA VAL A 107 -9.80 -1.38 -3.72
C VAL A 107 -8.56 -1.98 -4.40
N TYR A 108 -8.60 -2.23 -5.71
CA TYR A 108 -7.43 -2.71 -6.45
C TYR A 108 -6.32 -1.66 -6.52
N SER A 109 -6.68 -0.39 -6.73
CA SER A 109 -5.73 0.72 -6.74
C SER A 109 -5.05 0.89 -5.38
N GLU A 110 -5.81 0.89 -4.28
CA GLU A 110 -5.27 0.95 -2.92
C GLU A 110 -4.27 -0.19 -2.67
N LYS A 111 -4.65 -1.43 -3.01
CA LYS A 111 -3.75 -2.58 -2.90
C LYS A 111 -2.46 -2.38 -3.70
N ASN A 112 -2.56 -1.98 -4.96
CA ASN A 112 -1.40 -1.85 -5.85
C ASN A 112 -0.46 -0.73 -5.38
N ILE A 113 -1.00 0.41 -4.94
CA ILE A 113 -0.20 1.52 -4.40
C ILE A 113 0.57 1.08 -3.15
N LEU A 114 -0.09 0.41 -2.20
CA LEU A 114 0.56 -0.09 -0.99
C LEU A 114 1.64 -1.13 -1.31
N GLN A 115 1.40 -2.03 -2.27
CA GLN A 115 2.40 -3.02 -2.69
C GLN A 115 3.64 -2.42 -3.36
N GLN A 116 3.50 -1.26 -4.02
CA GLN A 116 4.59 -0.58 -4.72
C GLN A 116 5.33 0.44 -3.83
N THR A 117 4.79 0.73 -2.65
CA THR A 117 5.36 1.75 -1.75
C THR A 117 6.51 1.17 -0.93
N ASN A 118 7.61 1.92 -0.83
CA ASN A 118 8.75 1.58 0.01
C ASN A 118 9.21 2.82 0.80
N SER A 119 8.51 3.12 1.90
CA SER A 119 8.75 4.31 2.74
C SER A 119 8.48 3.97 4.20
N THR A 120 9.30 4.44 5.14
CA THR A 120 9.05 4.24 6.59
C THR A 120 7.92 5.10 7.15
N PHE A 121 7.43 6.06 6.37
CA PHE A 121 6.32 6.93 6.76
C PHE A 121 4.99 6.49 6.17
N ILE A 122 4.98 5.42 5.37
CA ILE A 122 3.78 4.84 4.76
C ILE A 122 3.69 3.40 5.21
N ILE A 123 2.50 3.02 5.67
CA ILE A 123 2.19 1.69 6.24
C ILE A 123 1.95 0.69 5.11
#